data_AF-A0A0G9JUR4-F1
#
_entry.id   AF-A0A0G9JUR4-F1
#
_cell.length_a   1.000
_cell.length_b   1.000
_cell.length_c   1.000
_cell.angle_alpha   90.00
_cell.angle_beta   90.00
_cell.angle_gamma   90.00
#
_symmetry.space_group_name_H-M   'P 1'
#
loop_
_entity.id
_entity.type
_entity.pdbx_description
1 polymer ?
#
loop_
_entity_poly.entity_id
_entity_poly.type
_entity_poly.pdbx_seq_one_letter_code
_entity_poly.pdbx_strand_id
1 'polypeptide(L)'
;VTGTFAQLNTVYVTNAANFANLGNENVKITDVTVNAADVNTIAAATTGKVTATVGVDTAANLITALADAKGTDALSLLVNGTATAGQLKALDALTSVKVDATTLALISGSAADIKAVLAAKTTIGLAPSVPVTVDGTVSASDISAILKGTSGIVTATVNGATAAALKAALSSADVNDALTLTVNGSTATAADLIALDGKTSVDVQVDASSVTGSIADLINVYVTNVSNFAGLGDEAVTISGTVSAANADAIA
;
A
#
# COMPACT_ATOMS: atom_id res chain seq x y z
N VAL A 1 -0.42 -34.02 -18.73
CA VAL A 1 0.92 -34.67 -18.65
C VAL A 1 1.60 -34.25 -17.34
N THR A 2 2.29 -35.17 -16.67
CA THR A 2 2.92 -34.92 -15.37
C THR A 2 4.35 -35.45 -15.38
N GLY A 3 5.30 -34.71 -14.81
CA GLY A 3 6.71 -35.10 -14.70
C GLY A 3 7.58 -33.99 -14.11
N THR A 4 8.88 -34.21 -13.98
CA THR A 4 9.82 -33.14 -13.60
C THR A 4 10.01 -32.14 -14.74
N PHE A 5 10.54 -30.95 -14.47
CA PHE A 5 10.85 -29.96 -15.49
C PHE A 5 11.76 -30.55 -16.58
N ALA A 6 12.83 -31.27 -16.20
CA ALA A 6 13.73 -31.88 -17.17
C ALA A 6 13.02 -32.88 -18.11
N GLN A 7 12.10 -33.69 -17.56
CA GLN A 7 11.30 -34.64 -18.34
C GLN A 7 10.33 -33.91 -19.26
N LEU A 8 9.61 -32.92 -18.74
CA LEU A 8 8.63 -32.16 -19.49
C LEU A 8 9.29 -31.29 -20.57
N ASN A 9 10.43 -30.67 -20.29
CA ASN A 9 11.21 -29.92 -21.27
C ASN A 9 11.68 -30.83 -22.41
N THR A 10 12.05 -32.07 -22.11
CA THR A 10 12.37 -33.05 -23.16
C THR A 10 11.17 -33.32 -24.06
N VAL A 11 9.99 -33.54 -23.48
CA VAL A 11 8.77 -33.89 -24.24
C VAL A 11 8.21 -32.69 -25.01
N TYR A 12 8.08 -31.54 -24.36
CA TYR A 12 7.39 -30.36 -24.91
C TYR A 12 8.29 -29.41 -25.71
N VAL A 13 9.61 -29.48 -25.52
CA VAL A 13 10.55 -28.51 -26.13
C VAL A 13 11.57 -29.22 -27.00
N THR A 14 12.45 -30.05 -26.44
CA THR A 14 13.60 -30.56 -27.22
C THR A 14 13.20 -31.66 -28.22
N ASN A 15 12.26 -32.53 -27.85
CA ASN A 15 11.80 -33.66 -28.68
C ASN A 15 10.34 -33.50 -29.12
N ALA A 16 9.79 -32.28 -29.08
CA ALA A 16 8.38 -32.03 -29.40
C ALA A 16 7.96 -32.61 -30.75
N ALA A 17 8.82 -32.51 -31.76
CA ALA A 17 8.57 -33.03 -33.11
C ALA A 17 8.38 -34.56 -33.19
N ASN A 18 8.80 -35.31 -32.16
CA ASN A 18 8.65 -36.76 -32.10
C ASN A 18 7.28 -37.19 -31.57
N PHE A 19 6.46 -36.26 -31.10
CA PHE A 19 5.13 -36.53 -30.55
C PHE A 19 4.06 -35.84 -31.38
N ALA A 20 3.06 -36.61 -31.83
CA ALA A 20 1.89 -36.05 -32.50
C ALA A 20 0.91 -35.49 -31.46
N ASN A 21 0.26 -34.37 -31.80
CA ASN A 21 -0.84 -33.75 -31.03
C ASN A 21 -0.48 -33.19 -29.65
N LEU A 22 0.79 -32.94 -29.34
CA LEU A 22 1.15 -32.19 -28.12
C LEU A 22 0.68 -30.74 -28.18
N GLY A 23 0.52 -30.16 -26.99
CA GLY A 23 0.51 -28.71 -26.79
C GLY A 23 -0.82 -28.17 -26.31
N ASN A 24 -1.80 -29.02 -25.98
CA ASN A 24 -3.06 -28.57 -25.37
C ASN A 24 -3.37 -29.26 -24.04
N GLU A 25 -2.52 -30.20 -23.62
CA GLU A 25 -2.69 -30.92 -22.37
C GLU A 25 -2.37 -30.02 -21.19
N ASN A 26 -3.11 -30.19 -20.09
CA ASN A 26 -2.71 -29.64 -18.82
C ASN A 26 -1.38 -30.28 -18.37
N VAL A 27 -0.41 -29.46 -17.99
CA VAL A 27 0.94 -29.89 -17.60
C VAL A 27 1.15 -29.67 -16.11
N LYS A 28 1.63 -30.69 -15.39
CA LYS A 28 2.00 -30.59 -13.98
C LYS A 28 3.48 -30.88 -13.79
N ILE A 29 4.23 -29.87 -13.35
CA ILE A 29 5.64 -30.00 -12.98
C ILE A 29 5.70 -30.51 -11.53
N THR A 30 6.43 -31.61 -11.30
CA THR A 30 6.44 -32.31 -10.00
C THR A 30 7.64 -31.99 -9.12
N ASP A 31 8.62 -31.24 -9.61
CA ASP A 31 9.72 -30.75 -8.79
C ASP A 31 9.17 -29.95 -7.61
N VAL A 32 9.87 -30.04 -6.48
CA VAL A 32 9.46 -29.33 -5.25
C VAL A 32 9.40 -27.82 -5.47
N THR A 33 10.37 -27.30 -6.22
CA THR A 33 10.48 -25.89 -6.63
C THR A 33 11.18 -25.82 -7.99
N VAL A 34 10.74 -24.89 -8.84
CA VAL A 34 11.25 -24.70 -10.21
C VAL A 34 11.53 -23.22 -10.45
N ASN A 35 12.57 -22.89 -11.23
CA ASN A 35 12.81 -21.51 -11.63
C ASN A 35 11.64 -20.98 -12.48
N ALA A 36 11.23 -19.72 -12.27
CA ALA A 36 10.18 -19.08 -13.05
C ALA A 36 10.41 -19.16 -14.58
N ALA A 37 11.65 -18.99 -15.05
CA ALA A 37 11.97 -19.09 -16.48
C ALA A 37 11.75 -20.50 -17.06
N ASP A 38 12.01 -21.53 -16.26
CA ASP A 38 11.78 -22.93 -16.63
C ASP A 38 10.28 -23.23 -16.68
N VAL A 39 9.51 -22.72 -15.72
CA VAL A 39 8.04 -22.80 -15.76
C VAL A 39 7.50 -22.09 -17.00
N ASN A 40 8.03 -20.91 -17.33
CA ASN A 40 7.63 -20.15 -18.51
C ASN A 40 7.93 -20.88 -19.81
N THR A 41 9.07 -21.57 -19.88
CA THR A 41 9.43 -22.41 -21.03
C THR A 41 8.34 -23.46 -21.31
N ILE A 42 7.78 -24.07 -20.27
CA ILE A 42 6.66 -25.01 -20.41
C ILE A 42 5.36 -24.28 -20.76
N ALA A 43 5.07 -23.13 -20.14
CA ALA A 43 3.87 -22.34 -20.43
C ALA A 43 3.80 -21.85 -21.88
N ALA A 44 4.94 -21.50 -22.47
CA ALA A 44 5.04 -21.15 -23.90
C ALA A 44 4.80 -22.35 -24.82
N ALA A 45 5.12 -23.56 -24.38
CA ALA A 45 5.01 -24.79 -25.17
C ALA A 45 3.63 -25.46 -25.09
N THR A 46 2.69 -24.94 -24.29
CA THR A 46 1.33 -25.50 -24.17
C THR A 46 0.25 -24.42 -24.09
N THR A 47 -0.92 -24.72 -24.65
CA THR A 47 -2.16 -23.97 -24.45
C THR A 47 -2.96 -24.50 -23.26
N GLY A 48 -2.58 -25.67 -22.73
CA GLY A 48 -3.19 -26.24 -21.53
C GLY A 48 -2.74 -25.53 -20.26
N LYS A 49 -3.42 -25.82 -19.15
CA LYS A 49 -3.08 -25.27 -17.83
C LYS A 49 -1.73 -25.81 -17.35
N VAL A 50 -0.81 -24.94 -16.94
CA VAL A 50 0.43 -25.31 -16.25
C VAL A 50 0.22 -25.28 -14.74
N THR A 51 0.69 -26.31 -14.04
CA THR A 51 0.69 -26.39 -12.57
C THR A 51 2.11 -26.58 -12.06
N ALA A 52 2.59 -25.67 -11.22
CA ALA A 52 3.96 -25.70 -10.70
C ALA A 52 4.09 -24.95 -9.37
N THR A 53 5.11 -25.31 -8.59
CA THR A 53 5.60 -24.50 -7.47
C THR A 53 6.81 -23.72 -7.95
N VAL A 54 6.69 -22.40 -8.03
CA VAL A 54 7.76 -21.51 -8.51
C VAL A 54 8.68 -21.17 -7.34
N GLY A 55 9.99 -21.11 -7.60
CA GLY A 55 10.98 -20.65 -6.63
C GLY A 55 10.69 -19.22 -6.18
N VAL A 56 11.05 -18.92 -4.94
CA VAL A 56 10.85 -17.59 -4.33
C VAL A 56 11.67 -16.55 -5.08
N ASP A 57 11.05 -15.43 -5.42
CA ASP A 57 11.72 -14.28 -6.03
C ASP A 57 10.92 -12.98 -5.77
N THR A 58 11.46 -11.85 -6.23
CA THR A 58 10.79 -10.55 -6.17
C THR A 58 9.63 -10.50 -7.17
N ALA A 59 8.65 -9.63 -6.90
CA ALA A 59 7.49 -9.52 -7.79
C ALA A 59 7.88 -9.11 -9.21
N ALA A 60 8.84 -8.19 -9.37
CA ALA A 60 9.33 -7.74 -10.66
C ALA A 60 9.98 -8.87 -11.48
N ASN A 61 10.80 -9.70 -10.83
CA ASN A 61 11.47 -10.82 -11.47
C ASN A 61 10.46 -11.90 -11.89
N LEU A 62 9.51 -12.24 -11.02
CA LEU A 62 8.45 -13.20 -11.34
C LEU A 62 7.61 -12.75 -12.54
N ILE A 63 7.19 -11.48 -12.59
CA ILE A 63 6.43 -10.92 -13.73
C ILE A 63 7.23 -11.03 -15.02
N THR A 64 8.52 -10.69 -14.98
CA THR A 64 9.40 -10.73 -16.16
C THR A 64 9.63 -12.17 -16.64
N ALA A 65 9.84 -13.09 -15.70
CA ALA A 65 10.18 -14.47 -16.01
C ALA A 65 8.96 -15.30 -16.44
N LEU A 66 7.74 -14.96 -16.00
CA LEU A 66 6.49 -15.69 -16.28
C LEU A 66 5.67 -15.04 -17.42
N ALA A 67 6.31 -14.53 -18.46
CA ALA A 67 5.67 -13.77 -19.54
C ALA A 67 4.56 -14.53 -20.30
N ASP A 68 4.64 -15.85 -20.38
CA ASP A 68 3.71 -16.74 -21.08
C ASP A 68 2.70 -17.43 -20.13
N ALA A 69 2.82 -17.18 -18.82
CA ALA A 69 1.84 -17.66 -17.85
C ALA A 69 0.49 -16.95 -18.03
N LYS A 70 -0.59 -17.67 -17.71
CA LYS A 70 -1.97 -17.22 -17.90
C LYS A 70 -2.72 -17.38 -16.58
N GLY A 71 -3.74 -16.56 -16.32
CA GLY A 71 -4.58 -16.69 -15.11
C GLY A 71 -5.27 -18.04 -14.91
N THR A 72 -5.28 -18.91 -15.93
CA THR A 72 -5.73 -20.31 -15.82
C THR A 72 -4.70 -21.25 -15.20
N ASP A 73 -3.42 -20.88 -15.23
CA ASP A 73 -2.30 -21.66 -14.68
C ASP A 73 -2.40 -21.72 -13.16
N ALA A 74 -2.04 -22.85 -12.55
CA ALA A 74 -1.98 -23.00 -11.10
C ALA A 74 -0.53 -22.90 -10.64
N LEU A 75 -0.05 -21.67 -10.51
CA LEU A 75 1.31 -21.39 -10.06
C LEU A 75 1.29 -20.99 -8.58
N SER A 76 1.93 -21.77 -7.73
CA SER A 76 2.18 -21.36 -6.35
C SER A 76 3.33 -20.36 -6.35
N LEU A 77 3.03 -19.10 -6.03
CA LEU A 77 3.98 -17.99 -6.04
C LEU A 77 4.19 -17.48 -4.62
N LEU A 78 5.46 -17.40 -4.18
CA LEU A 78 5.86 -16.74 -2.95
C LEU A 78 6.75 -15.54 -3.30
N VAL A 79 6.29 -14.35 -2.93
CA VAL A 79 6.94 -13.07 -3.22
C VAL A 79 7.79 -12.64 -2.03
N ASN A 80 9.05 -12.28 -2.27
CA ASN A 80 9.95 -11.72 -1.26
C ASN A 80 10.29 -10.24 -1.49
N GLY A 81 10.88 -9.60 -0.47
CA GLY A 81 11.38 -8.24 -0.55
C GLY A 81 10.30 -7.18 -0.52
N THR A 82 10.31 -6.27 -1.50
CA THR A 82 9.34 -5.19 -1.68
C THR A 82 8.56 -5.42 -2.97
N ALA A 83 7.28 -5.08 -2.98
CA ALA A 83 6.47 -5.10 -4.20
C ALA A 83 5.59 -3.85 -4.28
N THR A 84 5.30 -3.42 -5.49
CA THR A 84 4.22 -2.46 -5.71
C THR A 84 2.88 -3.18 -5.77
N ALA A 85 1.80 -2.49 -5.40
CA ALA A 85 0.45 -3.01 -5.53
C ALA A 85 0.10 -3.35 -7.00
N GLY A 86 0.64 -2.59 -7.96
CA GLY A 86 0.52 -2.89 -9.39
C GLY A 86 1.19 -4.22 -9.77
N GLN A 87 2.38 -4.51 -9.22
CA GLN A 87 3.06 -5.79 -9.45
C GLN A 87 2.28 -6.96 -8.84
N LEU A 88 1.73 -6.81 -7.64
CA LEU A 88 0.92 -7.85 -7.01
C LEU A 88 -0.34 -8.17 -7.84
N LYS A 89 -1.01 -7.15 -8.39
CA LYS A 89 -2.12 -7.36 -9.33
C LYS A 89 -1.69 -8.07 -10.60
N ALA A 90 -0.51 -7.74 -11.14
CA ALA A 90 0.01 -8.41 -12.32
C ALA A 90 0.27 -9.89 -12.05
N LEU A 91 0.90 -10.23 -10.92
CA LEU A 91 1.08 -11.63 -10.51
C LEU A 91 -0.23 -12.36 -10.30
N ASP A 92 -1.21 -11.73 -9.66
CA ASP A 92 -2.54 -12.30 -9.42
C ASP A 92 -3.24 -12.67 -10.75
N ALA A 93 -2.99 -11.91 -11.81
CA ALA A 93 -3.52 -12.20 -13.14
C ALA A 93 -2.80 -13.36 -13.87
N LEU A 94 -1.62 -13.78 -13.41
CA LEU A 94 -0.83 -14.86 -13.99
C LEU A 94 -1.10 -16.24 -13.37
N THR A 95 -1.94 -16.32 -12.33
CA THR A 95 -2.20 -17.59 -11.65
C THR A 95 -3.62 -17.68 -11.08
N SER A 96 -4.15 -18.90 -11.07
CA SER A 96 -5.40 -19.28 -10.41
C SER A 96 -5.19 -19.60 -8.93
N VAL A 97 -3.95 -19.66 -8.47
CA VAL A 97 -3.57 -19.95 -7.08
C VAL A 97 -3.29 -18.62 -6.39
N LYS A 98 -3.72 -18.51 -5.12
CA LYS A 98 -3.48 -17.32 -4.31
C LYS A 98 -1.99 -16.96 -4.28
N VAL A 99 -1.64 -15.73 -4.66
CA VAL A 99 -0.27 -15.19 -4.57
C VAL A 99 0.08 -14.99 -3.10
N ASP A 100 1.17 -15.59 -2.63
CA ASP A 100 1.65 -15.40 -1.26
C ASP A 100 2.62 -14.22 -1.20
N ALA A 101 2.15 -13.09 -0.66
CA ALA A 101 2.93 -11.90 -0.38
C ALA A 101 2.98 -11.60 1.14
N THR A 102 2.79 -12.63 1.97
CA THR A 102 2.76 -12.49 3.44
C THR A 102 4.11 -12.15 4.06
N THR A 103 5.20 -12.29 3.30
CA THR A 103 6.57 -11.97 3.75
C THR A 103 7.04 -10.56 3.37
N LEU A 104 6.21 -9.80 2.65
CA LEU A 104 6.58 -8.44 2.25
C LEU A 104 6.74 -7.53 3.47
N ALA A 105 7.84 -6.77 3.46
CA ALA A 105 8.09 -5.75 4.48
C ALA A 105 7.37 -4.42 4.20
N LEU A 106 6.96 -4.19 2.94
CA LEU A 106 6.31 -2.96 2.49
C LEU A 106 5.56 -3.20 1.18
N ILE A 107 4.40 -2.57 1.04
CA ILE A 107 3.67 -2.42 -0.23
C ILE A 107 3.65 -0.94 -0.62
N SER A 108 4.04 -0.63 -1.84
CA SER A 108 4.00 0.74 -2.40
C SER A 108 3.08 0.83 -3.62
N GLY A 109 2.73 2.04 -4.07
CA GLY A 109 2.02 2.23 -5.33
C GLY A 109 0.96 3.31 -5.32
N SER A 110 0.19 3.38 -6.41
CA SER A 110 -0.93 4.30 -6.53
C SER A 110 -2.05 3.96 -5.52
N ALA A 111 -2.79 4.98 -5.06
CA ALA A 111 -3.94 4.75 -4.19
C ALA A 111 -4.99 3.80 -4.81
N ALA A 112 -5.13 3.82 -6.14
CA ALA A 112 -6.06 2.94 -6.86
C ALA A 112 -5.60 1.47 -6.78
N ASP A 113 -4.31 1.20 -7.03
CA ASP A 113 -3.78 -0.16 -6.98
C ASP A 113 -3.76 -0.71 -5.56
N ILE A 114 -3.37 0.11 -4.58
CA ILE A 114 -3.37 -0.28 -3.16
C ILE A 114 -4.78 -0.67 -2.71
N LYS A 115 -5.80 0.14 -3.01
CA LYS A 115 -7.20 -0.20 -2.69
C LYS A 115 -7.63 -1.53 -3.33
N ALA A 116 -7.23 -1.76 -4.59
CA ALA A 116 -7.54 -3.00 -5.28
C ALA A 116 -6.87 -4.22 -4.61
N VAL A 117 -5.59 -4.12 -4.26
CA VAL A 117 -4.85 -5.17 -3.56
C VAL A 117 -5.43 -5.46 -2.17
N LEU A 118 -5.75 -4.42 -1.39
CA LEU A 118 -6.36 -4.58 -0.06
C LEU A 118 -7.77 -5.19 -0.11
N ALA A 119 -8.48 -5.06 -1.24
CA ALA A 119 -9.76 -5.72 -1.48
C ALA A 119 -9.59 -7.18 -1.96
N ALA A 120 -8.47 -7.52 -2.61
CA ALA A 120 -8.19 -8.82 -3.21
C ALA A 120 -7.64 -9.87 -2.23
N LYS A 121 -7.97 -9.82 -0.93
CA LYS A 121 -7.40 -10.71 0.12
C LYS A 121 -7.63 -12.22 -0.10
N THR A 122 -8.59 -12.57 -0.96
CA THR A 122 -8.87 -13.96 -1.34
C THR A 122 -7.88 -14.51 -2.36
N THR A 123 -7.31 -13.66 -3.20
CA THR A 123 -6.39 -14.04 -4.30
C THR A 123 -4.95 -13.54 -4.04
N ILE A 124 -4.77 -12.54 -3.18
CA ILE A 124 -3.47 -12.04 -2.72
C ILE A 124 -3.37 -12.20 -1.20
N GLY A 125 -2.36 -12.93 -0.73
CA GLY A 125 -2.05 -13.10 0.69
C GLY A 125 -1.16 -11.99 1.20
N LEU A 126 -1.65 -11.18 2.12
CA LEU A 126 -0.90 -10.08 2.74
C LEU A 126 -0.70 -10.37 4.22
N ALA A 127 0.40 -9.88 4.81
CA ALA A 127 0.52 -9.85 6.26
C ALA A 127 -0.53 -8.88 6.85
N PRO A 128 -1.13 -9.19 8.01
CA PRO A 128 -2.18 -8.35 8.60
C PRO A 128 -1.77 -6.88 8.83
N SER A 129 -0.49 -6.66 9.16
CA SER A 129 0.08 -5.37 9.51
C SER A 129 1.21 -4.93 8.56
N VAL A 130 1.17 -5.38 7.29
CA VAL A 130 2.14 -4.92 6.30
C VAL A 130 2.04 -3.39 6.12
N PRO A 131 3.13 -2.64 6.28
CA PRO A 131 3.13 -1.20 6.00
C PRO A 131 2.78 -0.89 4.55
N VAL A 132 2.18 0.27 4.33
CA VAL A 132 1.73 0.75 3.02
C VAL A 132 2.27 2.15 2.76
N THR A 133 2.91 2.35 1.62
CA THR A 133 3.30 3.69 1.13
C THR A 133 2.49 4.04 -0.10
N VAL A 134 1.79 5.17 -0.06
CA VAL A 134 0.98 5.66 -1.18
C VAL A 134 1.77 6.68 -1.98
N ASP A 135 1.87 6.47 -3.29
CA ASP A 135 2.62 7.36 -4.18
C ASP A 135 1.86 8.66 -4.45
N GLY A 136 2.60 9.77 -4.45
CA GLY A 136 2.08 11.10 -4.81
C GLY A 136 1.16 11.72 -3.75
N THR A 137 0.53 12.82 -4.13
CA THR A 137 -0.47 13.51 -3.30
C THR A 137 -1.86 12.99 -3.63
N VAL A 138 -2.61 12.56 -2.62
CA VAL A 138 -3.90 11.89 -2.81
C VAL A 138 -5.00 12.46 -1.92
N SER A 139 -6.25 12.16 -2.24
CA SER A 139 -7.39 12.66 -1.48
C SER A 139 -7.45 12.04 -0.07
N ALA A 140 -7.92 12.80 0.93
CA ALA A 140 -8.15 12.28 2.28
C ALA A 140 -9.17 11.12 2.29
N SER A 141 -10.12 11.11 1.35
CA SER A 141 -11.06 10.00 1.17
C SER A 141 -10.40 8.71 0.69
N ASP A 142 -9.41 8.79 -0.20
CA ASP A 142 -8.66 7.61 -0.65
C ASP A 142 -7.83 7.03 0.49
N ILE A 143 -7.16 7.88 1.27
CA ILE A 143 -6.41 7.46 2.46
C ILE A 143 -7.33 6.83 3.50
N SER A 144 -8.51 7.41 3.74
CA SER A 144 -9.54 6.82 4.63
C SER A 144 -9.93 5.41 4.20
N ALA A 145 -10.07 5.17 2.89
CA ALA A 145 -10.39 3.85 2.36
C ALA A 145 -9.23 2.86 2.52
N ILE A 146 -7.99 3.32 2.34
CA ILE A 146 -6.78 2.50 2.54
C ILE A 146 -6.62 2.12 4.01
N LEU A 147 -6.74 3.08 4.93
CA LEU A 147 -6.65 2.86 6.38
C LEU A 147 -7.68 1.82 6.87
N LYS A 148 -8.90 1.82 6.32
CA LYS A 148 -9.90 0.79 6.65
C LYS A 148 -9.55 -0.59 6.10
N GLY A 149 -8.70 -0.65 5.08
CA GLY A 149 -8.30 -1.88 4.40
C GLY A 149 -7.08 -2.58 5.02
N THR A 150 -6.31 -1.89 5.86
CA THR A 150 -5.06 -2.38 6.44
C THR A 150 -4.98 -2.12 7.95
N SER A 151 -4.13 -2.86 8.66
CA SER A 151 -3.73 -2.54 10.04
C SER A 151 -2.23 -2.23 10.13
N GLY A 152 -1.54 -2.15 8.99
CA GLY A 152 -0.18 -1.66 8.93
C GLY A 152 -0.15 -0.13 8.82
N ILE A 153 0.98 0.45 9.21
CA ILE A 153 1.24 1.90 9.13
C ILE A 153 1.07 2.38 7.69
N VAL A 154 0.30 3.45 7.50
CA VAL A 154 0.12 4.11 6.21
C VAL A 154 1.02 5.35 6.13
N THR A 155 1.84 5.40 5.08
CA THR A 155 2.63 6.57 4.71
C THR A 155 2.03 7.21 3.46
N ALA A 156 1.67 8.49 3.52
CA ALA A 156 1.08 9.19 2.38
C ALA A 156 1.18 10.71 2.48
N THR A 157 1.13 11.41 1.35
CA THR A 157 0.90 12.85 1.30
C THR A 157 -0.56 13.13 0.93
N VAL A 158 -1.26 13.89 1.77
CA VAL A 158 -2.69 14.18 1.60
C VAL A 158 -2.88 15.56 0.98
N ASN A 159 -3.84 15.69 0.06
CA ASN A 159 -4.26 17.00 -0.46
C ASN A 159 -4.64 17.93 0.70
N GLY A 160 -4.07 19.14 0.68
CA GLY A 160 -4.39 20.15 1.70
C GLY A 160 -5.88 20.51 1.71
N ALA A 161 -6.44 20.69 2.90
CA ALA A 161 -7.83 21.09 3.10
C ALA A 161 -8.00 21.83 4.44
N THR A 162 -9.25 22.11 4.82
CA THR A 162 -9.54 22.66 6.16
C THR A 162 -9.26 21.61 7.24
N ALA A 163 -8.89 22.05 8.45
CA ALA A 163 -8.60 21.15 9.57
C ALA A 163 -9.79 20.23 9.88
N ALA A 164 -11.01 20.79 9.89
CA ALA A 164 -12.24 20.04 10.11
C ALA A 164 -12.49 18.97 9.03
N ALA A 165 -12.22 19.28 7.75
CA ALA A 165 -12.41 18.33 6.66
C ALA A 165 -11.40 17.16 6.73
N LEU A 166 -10.12 17.46 6.98
CA LEU A 166 -9.10 16.43 7.18
C LEU A 166 -9.44 15.55 8.39
N LYS A 167 -9.82 16.16 9.53
CA LYS A 167 -10.19 15.44 10.76
C LYS A 167 -11.35 14.48 10.51
N ALA A 168 -12.38 14.91 9.78
CA ALA A 168 -13.55 14.09 9.47
C ALA A 168 -13.21 12.92 8.53
N ALA A 169 -12.40 13.17 7.50
CA ALA A 169 -12.03 12.15 6.52
C ALA A 169 -11.08 11.08 7.09
N LEU A 170 -10.11 11.50 7.91
CA LEU A 170 -9.04 10.65 8.45
C LEU A 170 -9.39 10.05 9.82
N SER A 171 -10.66 9.71 10.06
CA SER A 171 -11.13 9.16 11.35
C SER A 171 -10.57 7.78 11.71
N SER A 172 -10.02 7.06 10.73
CA SER A 172 -9.36 5.75 10.92
C SER A 172 -7.83 5.84 11.02
N ALA A 173 -7.26 7.05 10.93
CA ALA A 173 -5.83 7.26 11.11
C ALA A 173 -5.49 7.33 12.60
N ASP A 174 -4.25 6.98 12.94
CA ASP A 174 -3.71 7.14 14.29
C ASP A 174 -2.27 7.71 14.28
N VAL A 175 -1.74 8.00 15.46
CA VAL A 175 -0.43 8.64 15.63
C VAL A 175 0.74 7.87 15.00
N ASN A 176 0.59 6.57 14.72
CA ASN A 176 1.63 5.77 14.08
C ASN A 176 1.65 5.95 12.56
N ASP A 177 0.57 6.46 11.95
CA ASP A 177 0.54 6.74 10.51
C ASP A 177 1.46 7.91 10.16
N ALA A 178 2.10 7.84 9.01
CA ALA A 178 3.00 8.88 8.50
C ALA A 178 2.29 9.67 7.39
N LEU A 179 1.31 10.49 7.77
CA LEU A 179 0.50 11.29 6.87
C LEU A 179 1.05 12.72 6.83
N THR A 180 1.59 13.14 5.70
CA THR A 180 1.90 14.56 5.49
C THR A 180 0.60 15.32 5.27
N LEU A 181 0.23 16.16 6.24
CA LEU A 181 -1.00 16.94 6.25
C LEU A 181 -0.71 18.44 6.11
N THR A 182 -1.48 19.11 5.24
CA THR A 182 -1.45 20.57 5.10
C THR A 182 -2.83 21.15 5.38
N VAL A 183 -2.93 22.00 6.39
CA VAL A 183 -4.15 22.73 6.75
C VAL A 183 -4.12 24.09 6.05
N ASN A 184 -4.83 24.24 4.94
CA ASN A 184 -4.83 25.45 4.10
C ASN A 184 -6.20 26.17 4.05
N GLY A 185 -7.10 25.82 4.96
CA GLY A 185 -8.35 26.56 5.14
C GLY A 185 -8.12 27.93 5.76
N SER A 186 -8.97 28.93 5.50
CA SER A 186 -8.80 30.27 6.07
C SER A 186 -8.77 30.32 7.61
N THR A 187 -9.46 29.38 8.26
CA THR A 187 -9.48 29.27 9.72
C THR A 187 -9.32 27.81 10.13
N ALA A 188 -8.45 27.56 11.10
CA ALA A 188 -8.35 26.29 11.82
C ALA A 188 -8.81 26.47 13.26
N THR A 189 -9.37 25.42 13.86
CA THR A 189 -9.60 25.40 15.31
C THR A 189 -8.45 24.65 15.98
N ALA A 190 -7.98 25.11 17.13
CA ALA A 190 -6.93 24.44 17.89
C ALA A 190 -7.34 23.00 18.25
N ALA A 191 -8.62 22.77 18.57
CA ALA A 191 -9.15 21.43 18.79
C ALA A 191 -9.05 20.52 17.57
N ASP A 192 -9.28 21.05 16.35
CA ASP A 192 -9.10 20.27 15.13
C ASP A 192 -7.61 19.97 14.86
N LEU A 193 -6.72 20.94 15.10
CA LEU A 193 -5.27 20.75 14.95
C LEU A 193 -4.74 19.67 15.90
N ILE A 194 -5.12 19.69 17.17
CA ILE A 194 -4.80 18.63 18.15
C ILE A 194 -5.34 17.27 17.68
N ALA A 195 -6.54 17.24 17.11
CA ALA A 195 -7.12 16.01 16.59
C ALA A 195 -6.43 15.48 15.32
N LEU A 196 -5.75 16.34 14.56
CA LEU A 196 -4.91 15.96 13.42
C LEU A 196 -3.52 15.50 13.85
N ASP A 197 -2.92 16.15 14.83
CA ASP A 197 -1.68 15.71 15.48
C ASP A 197 -1.82 14.27 16.00
N GLY A 198 -2.95 13.94 16.65
CA GLY A 198 -3.25 12.56 17.05
C GLY A 198 -3.51 11.55 15.92
N LYS A 199 -3.44 11.96 14.64
CA LYS A 199 -3.65 11.10 13.44
C LYS A 199 -2.38 10.90 12.63
N THR A 200 -1.26 11.46 13.06
CA THR A 200 -0.01 11.25 12.34
C THR A 200 1.22 11.44 13.21
N SER A 201 2.29 10.75 12.84
CA SER A 201 3.65 10.92 13.33
C SER A 201 4.43 12.04 12.63
N VAL A 202 3.87 12.66 11.59
CA VAL A 202 4.49 13.75 10.84
C VAL A 202 3.90 15.07 11.30
N ASP A 203 4.74 16.10 11.48
CA ASP A 203 4.29 17.42 11.88
C ASP A 203 3.19 17.95 10.94
N VAL A 204 2.13 18.52 11.51
CA VAL A 204 1.01 19.08 10.75
C VAL A 204 1.40 20.46 10.25
N GLN A 205 1.46 20.64 8.92
CA GLN A 205 1.68 21.97 8.32
C GLN A 205 0.40 22.81 8.45
N VAL A 206 0.51 23.98 9.07
CA VAL A 206 -0.57 24.93 9.26
C VAL A 206 -0.31 26.14 8.36
N ASP A 207 -1.09 26.28 7.29
CA ASP A 207 -1.09 27.44 6.38
C ASP A 207 -2.36 28.29 6.55
N ALA A 208 -3.14 28.03 7.61
CA ALA A 208 -4.42 28.67 7.85
C ALA A 208 -4.22 30.09 8.37
N SER A 209 -4.76 31.12 7.72
CA SER A 209 -4.52 32.52 8.12
C SER A 209 -5.00 32.91 9.54
N SER A 210 -5.82 32.08 10.17
CA SER A 210 -6.23 32.27 11.57
C SER A 210 -6.42 30.95 12.30
N VAL A 211 -6.04 30.93 13.58
CA VAL A 211 -6.32 29.83 14.51
C VAL A 211 -7.23 30.33 15.63
N THR A 212 -8.28 29.56 15.92
CA THR A 212 -9.25 29.89 16.98
C THR A 212 -9.33 28.76 18.00
N GLY A 213 -9.60 29.06 19.26
CA GLY A 213 -9.77 28.00 20.26
C GLY A 213 -9.86 28.48 21.69
N SER A 214 -10.08 27.52 22.59
CA SER A 214 -9.93 27.77 24.03
C SER A 214 -8.46 28.01 24.35
N ILE A 215 -8.18 28.73 25.44
CA ILE A 215 -6.80 28.96 25.86
C ILE A 215 -6.05 27.66 26.16
N ALA A 216 -6.75 26.63 26.66
CA ALA A 216 -6.15 25.34 26.95
C ALA A 216 -5.69 24.63 25.66
N ASP A 217 -6.53 24.65 24.62
CA ASP A 217 -6.19 24.06 23.31
C ASP A 217 -5.08 24.85 22.62
N LEU A 218 -5.11 26.18 22.72
CA LEU A 218 -4.07 27.04 22.16
C LEU A 218 -2.72 26.83 22.84
N ILE A 219 -2.67 26.69 24.17
CA ILE A 219 -1.44 26.31 24.89
C ILE A 219 -0.95 24.93 24.41
N ASN A 220 -1.85 23.99 24.16
CA ASN A 220 -1.47 22.68 23.65
C ASN A 220 -0.76 22.80 22.28
N VAL A 221 -1.34 23.56 21.34
CA VAL A 221 -0.78 23.76 19.99
C VAL A 221 0.50 24.60 20.01
N TYR A 222 0.50 25.76 20.67
CA TYR A 222 1.57 26.76 20.56
C TYR A 222 2.70 26.60 21.60
N VAL A 223 2.51 25.79 22.65
CA VAL A 223 3.49 25.65 23.73
C VAL A 223 3.85 24.19 23.96
N THR A 224 2.86 23.35 24.29
CA THR A 224 3.13 21.96 24.71
C THR A 224 3.61 21.08 23.56
N ASN A 225 2.93 21.15 22.41
CA ASN A 225 3.16 20.29 21.26
C ASN A 225 3.58 21.09 20.02
N VAL A 226 4.18 22.27 20.22
CA VAL A 226 4.59 23.17 19.12
C VAL A 226 5.52 22.49 18.11
N SER A 227 6.32 21.51 18.57
CA SER A 227 7.19 20.72 17.70
C SER A 227 6.45 19.83 16.70
N ASN A 228 5.18 19.51 16.96
CA ASN A 228 4.36 18.65 16.10
C ASN A 228 3.63 19.47 15.02
N PHE A 229 3.88 20.78 14.95
CA PHE A 229 3.26 21.69 13.99
C PHE A 229 4.35 22.46 13.25
N ALA A 230 4.15 22.62 11.95
CA ALA A 230 4.96 23.47 11.09
C ALA A 230 4.10 24.63 10.57
N GLY A 231 4.74 25.77 10.27
CA GLY A 231 4.05 26.95 9.74
C GLY A 231 3.46 27.91 10.79
N LEU A 232 3.37 27.53 12.07
CA LEU A 232 2.85 28.39 13.13
C LEU A 232 3.68 29.68 13.32
N GLY A 233 2.98 30.75 13.68
CA GLY A 233 3.56 32.02 14.18
C GLY A 233 3.22 33.24 13.34
N ASP A 234 2.73 33.06 12.12
CA ASP A 234 2.34 34.15 11.21
C ASP A 234 0.81 34.34 11.13
N GLU A 235 0.04 33.48 11.80
CA GLU A 235 -1.42 33.47 11.79
C GLU A 235 -2.04 34.41 12.82
N ALA A 236 -3.25 34.89 12.55
CA ALA A 236 -4.06 35.55 13.57
C ALA A 236 -4.62 34.55 14.59
N VAL A 237 -4.28 34.70 15.87
CA VAL A 237 -4.82 33.84 16.95
C VAL A 237 -6.01 34.51 17.64
N THR A 238 -7.17 33.84 17.67
CA THR A 238 -8.36 34.28 18.42
C THR A 238 -8.67 33.35 19.58
N ILE A 239 -8.55 33.86 20.80
CA ILE A 239 -8.88 33.13 22.03
C ILE A 239 -10.37 33.27 22.32
N SER A 240 -11.07 32.14 22.47
CA SER A 240 -12.47 32.15 22.89
C SER A 240 -12.57 32.36 24.41
N GLY A 241 -13.40 33.32 24.82
CA GLY A 241 -13.66 33.60 26.23
C GLY A 241 -12.66 34.57 26.86
N THR A 242 -12.67 34.64 28.19
CA THR A 242 -11.77 35.48 28.98
C THR A 242 -10.44 34.78 29.21
N VAL A 243 -9.33 35.50 29.03
CA VAL A 243 -7.98 34.97 29.23
C VAL A 243 -7.19 35.89 30.17
N SER A 244 -6.29 35.32 30.98
CA SER A 244 -5.34 36.10 31.77
C SER A 244 -4.24 36.67 30.86
N ALA A 245 -3.64 37.79 31.25
CA ALA A 245 -2.49 38.34 30.53
C ALA A 245 -1.37 37.31 30.38
N ALA A 246 -1.02 36.60 31.46
CA ALA A 246 0.02 35.57 31.44
C ALA A 246 -0.25 34.42 30.45
N ASN A 247 -1.52 34.01 30.28
CA ASN A 247 -1.85 32.97 29.31
C ASN A 247 -1.85 33.50 27.87
N ALA A 248 -2.27 34.74 27.66
CA ALA A 248 -2.18 35.37 26.34
C ALA A 248 -0.71 35.54 25.92
N ASP A 249 0.15 35.98 26.84
CA ASP A 249 1.60 36.11 26.63
C ASP A 249 2.28 34.75 26.34
N ALA A 250 1.73 33.65 26.86
CA ALA A 250 2.29 32.32 26.65
C ALA A 250 2.10 31.77 25.22
N ILE A 251 1.09 32.26 24.48
CA ILE A 251 0.76 31.79 23.12
C ILE A 251 1.05 32.84 22.03
N ALA A 252 1.60 34.00 22.42
CA ALA A 252 1.99 35.09 21.54
C ALA A 252 3.46 34.91 21.10
#